data_AF-A0A0R2H8E7-F1
#
_entry.id   AF-A0A0R2H8E7-F1
#
_cell.length_a   1.000
_cell.length_b   1.000
_cell.length_c   1.000
_cell.angle_alpha   90.00
_cell.angle_beta   90.00
_cell.angle_gamma   90.00
#
_symmetry.space_group_name_H-M   'P 1'
#
loop_
_entity.id
_entity.type
_entity.pdbx_description
1 polymer ?
#
loop_
_entity_poly.entity_id
_entity_poly.type
_entity_poly.pdbx_seq_one_letter_code
_entity_poly.pdbx_strand_id
1 'polypeptide(L)'
;MTELHEFERLVGGVLKASGLTRADNQYDDYFQELLLIIWEQLQKQHDLAPKANKQLFRLLLWRLRDLQRKEWQHQARYEPSADIDGETYSDCYMEVWRTLKAKTPYQLQAIYQNVLDFPDLTLRERSQLLSMHRKTLRRRLNEIAQHIK
;
A
#
# COMPACT_ATOMS: atom_id res chain seq x y z
N MET A 1 -20.70 24.53 17.48
CA MET A 1 -20.25 23.99 16.18
C MET A 1 -20.18 22.49 16.33
N THR A 2 -20.80 21.73 15.43
CA THR A 2 -20.70 20.27 15.39
C THR A 2 -19.28 19.86 15.01
N GLU A 3 -18.63 19.06 15.85
CA GLU A 3 -17.27 18.60 15.58
C GLU A 3 -17.27 17.42 14.62
N LEU A 4 -16.25 17.34 13.76
CA LEU A 4 -16.13 16.32 12.71
C LEU A 4 -16.15 14.89 13.28
N HIS A 5 -15.60 14.71 14.49
CA HIS A 5 -15.54 13.44 15.21
C HIS A 5 -16.94 12.84 15.45
N GLU A 6 -17.98 13.67 15.60
CA GLU A 6 -19.34 13.19 15.83
C GLU A 6 -19.93 12.41 14.63
N PHE A 7 -19.35 12.59 13.44
CA PHE A 7 -19.79 11.96 12.21
C PHE A 7 -19.05 10.65 11.88
N GLU A 8 -17.98 10.31 12.60
CA GLU A 8 -17.18 9.10 12.32
C GLU A 8 -18.03 7.83 12.34
N ARG A 9 -19.00 7.76 13.25
CA ARG A 9 -19.92 6.61 13.34
C ARG A 9 -20.84 6.53 12.12
N LEU A 10 -21.25 7.68 11.58
CA LEU A 10 -22.05 7.76 10.35
C LEU A 10 -21.21 7.31 9.16
N VAL A 11 -19.98 7.81 9.03
CA VAL A 11 -19.03 7.41 7.97
C VAL A 11 -18.74 5.91 8.03
N GLY A 12 -18.43 5.36 9.21
CA GLY A 12 -18.24 3.92 9.39
C GLY A 12 -19.49 3.10 9.01
N GLY A 13 -20.69 3.63 9.25
CA GLY A 13 -21.94 3.04 8.79
C GLY A 13 -22.07 3.03 7.26
N VAL A 14 -21.66 4.10 6.59
CA VAL A 14 -21.67 4.21 5.12
C VAL A 14 -20.70 3.20 4.49
N LEU A 15 -19.46 3.12 4.99
CA LEU A 15 -18.46 2.16 4.50
C LEU A 15 -18.93 0.72 4.69
N LYS A 16 -19.46 0.39 5.88
CA LYS A 16 -20.02 -0.93 6.15
C LYS A 16 -21.17 -1.29 5.21
N ALA A 17 -22.05 -0.33 4.90
CA ALA A 17 -23.15 -0.53 3.95
C ALA A 17 -22.66 -0.76 2.50
N SER A 18 -21.46 -0.30 2.17
CA SER A 18 -20.78 -0.61 0.90
C SER A 18 -19.98 -1.91 0.93
N GLY A 19 -20.01 -2.66 2.03
CA GLY A 19 -19.24 -3.90 2.18
C GLY A 19 -17.78 -3.71 2.56
N LEU A 20 -17.35 -2.48 2.85
CA LEU A 20 -15.97 -2.19 3.26
C LEU A 20 -15.79 -2.40 4.76
N THR A 21 -14.65 -2.97 5.11
CA THR A 21 -14.19 -3.28 6.46
C THR A 21 -12.81 -2.69 6.70
N ARG A 22 -12.38 -2.59 7.96
CA ARG A 22 -11.06 -2.05 8.32
C ARG A 22 -9.87 -2.87 7.79
N ALA A 23 -10.12 -4.07 7.27
CA ALA A 23 -9.08 -4.90 6.66
C ALA A 23 -8.83 -4.53 5.19
N ASP A 24 -9.74 -3.77 4.57
CA ASP A 24 -9.61 -3.37 3.17
C ASP A 24 -8.63 -2.20 3.05
N ASN A 25 -7.67 -2.31 2.12
CA ASN A 25 -6.60 -1.32 1.95
C ASN A 25 -7.12 0.11 1.71
N GLN A 26 -8.27 0.26 1.06
CA GLN A 26 -8.89 1.55 0.73
C GLN A 26 -9.78 2.11 1.85
N TYR A 27 -9.96 1.37 2.95
CA TYR A 27 -10.90 1.75 3.99
C TYR A 27 -10.56 3.11 4.60
N ASP A 28 -9.30 3.32 4.98
CA ASP A 28 -8.86 4.55 5.63
C ASP A 28 -8.92 5.74 4.67
N ASP A 29 -8.59 5.53 3.39
CA ASP A 29 -8.68 6.57 2.35
C ASP A 29 -10.13 7.01 2.15
N TYR A 30 -11.05 6.06 1.94
CA TYR A 30 -12.47 6.39 1.81
C TYR A 30 -13.06 6.98 3.09
N PHE A 31 -12.58 6.56 4.26
CA PHE A 31 -13.01 7.14 5.53
C PHE A 31 -12.64 8.63 5.60
N GLN A 32 -11.40 8.98 5.26
CA GLN A 32 -10.94 10.36 5.23
C GLN A 32 -11.67 11.21 4.19
N GLU A 33 -11.84 10.70 2.96
CA GLU A 33 -12.57 11.39 1.90
C GLU A 33 -14.02 11.72 2.30
N LEU A 34 -14.71 10.78 2.95
CA LEU A 34 -16.06 11.01 3.44
C LEU A 34 -16.10 12.06 4.57
N LEU A 35 -15.09 12.11 5.44
CA LEU A 35 -14.97 13.17 6.44
C LEU A 35 -14.73 14.55 5.82
N LEU A 36 -13.91 14.64 4.76
CA LEU A 36 -13.70 15.89 4.02
C LEU A 36 -15.01 16.40 3.40
N ILE A 37 -15.81 15.51 2.82
CA ILE A 37 -17.13 15.87 2.27
C ILE A 37 -18.04 16.41 3.37
N ILE A 38 -18.04 15.80 4.56
CA ILE A 38 -18.83 16.30 5.70
C ILE A 38 -18.33 17.67 6.15
N TRP A 39 -17.02 17.87 6.21
CA TRP A 39 -16.43 19.16 6.54
C TRP A 39 -16.87 20.24 5.56
N GLU A 40 -16.85 19.98 4.25
CA GLU A 40 -17.37 20.91 3.24
C GLU A 40 -18.87 21.22 3.42
N GLN A 41 -19.67 20.22 3.82
CA GLN A 41 -21.09 20.43 4.11
C GLN A 41 -21.29 21.28 5.37
N LEU A 42 -20.48 21.09 6.41
CA LEU A 42 -20.51 21.90 7.62
C LEU A 42 -20.15 23.38 7.35
N GLN A 43 -19.26 23.65 6.39
CA GLN A 43 -18.96 25.02 5.94
C GLN A 43 -20.16 25.68 5.23
N LYS A 44 -21.02 24.88 4.56
CA LYS A 44 -22.21 25.38 3.86
C LYS A 44 -23.44 25.47 4.76
N GLN A 45 -23.56 24.56 5.72
CA GLN A 45 -24.68 24.45 6.65
C GLN A 45 -24.15 24.12 8.04
N HIS A 46 -24.14 25.11 8.92
CA HIS A 46 -23.59 24.96 10.27
C HIS A 46 -24.36 23.97 11.17
N ASP A 47 -25.64 23.69 10.88
CA ASP A 47 -26.51 22.82 11.70
C ASP A 47 -26.68 21.41 11.11
N LEU A 48 -25.62 20.84 10.53
CA LEU A 48 -25.66 19.48 9.98
C LEU A 48 -25.79 18.45 11.12
N ALA A 49 -26.86 17.66 11.12
CA ALA A 49 -27.09 16.65 12.16
C ALA A 49 -26.19 15.41 11.97
N PRO A 50 -25.36 15.03 12.97
CA PRO A 50 -24.46 13.87 12.88
C PRO A 50 -25.16 12.52 13.07
N LYS A 51 -26.34 12.52 13.68
CA LYS A 51 -27.11 11.31 14.00
C LYS A 51 -28.43 11.29 13.23
N ALA A 52 -28.88 10.10 12.82
CA ALA A 52 -30.15 9.85 12.13
C ALA A 52 -30.39 10.66 10.84
N ASN A 53 -29.34 11.25 10.26
CA ASN A 53 -29.43 12.05 9.04
C ASN A 53 -29.41 11.16 7.78
N LYS A 54 -30.60 10.70 7.37
CA LYS A 54 -30.78 9.81 6.20
C LYS A 54 -30.33 10.47 4.88
N GLN A 55 -30.46 11.78 4.76
CA GLN A 55 -30.07 12.51 3.56
C GLN A 55 -28.55 12.55 3.44
N LEU A 56 -27.85 12.91 4.52
CA LEU A 56 -26.39 12.88 4.56
C LEU A 56 -25.84 11.47 4.33
N PHE A 57 -26.46 10.45 4.94
CA PHE A 57 -26.07 9.06 4.70
C PHE A 57 -26.18 8.68 3.22
N ARG A 58 -27.29 9.01 2.55
CA ARG A 58 -27.46 8.76 1.10
C ARG A 58 -26.45 9.53 0.25
N LEU A 59 -26.21 10.80 0.58
CA LEU A 59 -25.23 11.64 -0.12
C LEU A 59 -23.84 11.00 -0.06
N LEU A 60 -23.38 10.61 1.14
CA LEU A 60 -22.08 9.99 1.33
C LEU A 60 -21.97 8.64 0.63
N LEU A 61 -23.04 7.84 0.65
CA LEU A 61 -23.07 6.56 -0.08
C LEU A 61 -22.95 6.77 -1.60
N TRP A 62 -23.60 7.80 -2.16
CA TRP A 62 -23.44 8.15 -3.57
C TRP A 62 -22.04 8.65 -3.89
N ARG A 63 -21.47 9.50 -3.03
CA ARG A 63 -20.09 9.98 -3.19
C ARG A 63 -19.08 8.85 -3.14
N LEU A 64 -19.23 7.92 -2.21
CA LEU A 64 -18.39 6.72 -2.13
C LEU A 64 -18.45 5.90 -3.43
N ARG A 65 -19.64 5.69 -3.99
CA ARG A 65 -19.80 4.97 -5.26
C ARG A 65 -19.15 5.70 -6.43
N ASP A 66 -19.20 7.03 -6.45
CA ASP A 66 -18.53 7.82 -7.49
C ASP A 66 -17.00 7.73 -7.36
N LEU A 67 -16.45 7.72 -6.14
CA LEU A 67 -15.03 7.47 -5.89
C LEU A 67 -14.62 6.08 -6.40
N GLN A 68 -15.37 5.03 -6.01
CA GLN A 68 -15.13 3.65 -6.46
C GLN A 68 -15.19 3.52 -7.98
N ARG A 69 -16.14 4.20 -8.64
CA ARG A 69 -16.25 4.20 -10.11
C ARG A 69 -15.07 4.89 -10.77
N LYS A 70 -14.60 6.02 -10.24
CA LYS A 70 -13.41 6.70 -10.75
C LYS A 70 -12.19 5.80 -10.62
N GLU A 71 -12.03 5.15 -9.47
CA GLU A 71 -10.92 4.26 -9.24
C GLU A 71 -10.95 3.04 -10.16
N TRP A 72 -12.13 2.43 -10.37
CA TRP A 72 -12.31 1.40 -11.39
C TRP A 72 -11.90 1.94 -12.77
N GLN A 73 -12.39 3.11 -13.18
CA GLN A 73 -12.03 3.69 -14.48
C GLN A 73 -10.53 3.95 -14.60
N HIS A 74 -9.86 4.38 -13.53
CA HIS A 74 -8.41 4.53 -13.50
C HIS A 74 -7.69 3.19 -13.64
N GLN A 75 -8.11 2.17 -12.89
CA GLN A 75 -7.54 0.81 -13.00
C GLN A 75 -7.80 0.17 -14.37
N ALA A 76 -8.98 0.38 -14.95
CA ALA A 76 -9.35 -0.15 -16.27
C ALA A 76 -8.66 0.58 -17.42
N ARG A 77 -8.28 1.86 -17.22
CA ARG A 77 -7.46 2.64 -18.16
C ARG A 77 -5.97 2.46 -17.92
N TYR A 78 -5.58 1.83 -16.81
CA TYR A 78 -4.21 1.42 -16.55
C TYR A 78 -3.89 0.21 -17.42
N GLU A 79 -3.81 0.42 -18.73
CA GLU A 79 -2.75 -0.28 -19.46
C GLU A 79 -1.44 0.24 -18.85
N PRO A 80 -0.51 -0.62 -18.43
CA PRO A 80 0.81 -0.13 -18.07
C PRO A 80 1.33 0.59 -19.32
N SER A 81 1.38 1.92 -19.27
CA SER A 81 2.01 2.69 -20.32
C SER A 81 3.42 2.16 -20.44
N ALA A 82 3.74 1.53 -21.56
CA ALA A 82 5.09 1.07 -21.88
C ALA A 82 6.10 2.24 -21.93
N ASP A 83 5.62 3.47 -21.78
CA ASP A 83 6.38 4.72 -21.80
C ASP A 83 6.65 5.27 -20.39
N ILE A 84 6.99 4.39 -19.43
CA ILE A 84 7.90 4.81 -18.38
C ILE A 84 9.27 4.62 -19.00
N ASP A 85 10.03 5.70 -19.23
CA ASP A 85 11.40 5.65 -19.75
C ASP A 85 12.23 4.63 -18.95
N GLY A 86 12.24 3.40 -19.45
CA GLY A 86 12.85 2.24 -18.79
C GLY A 86 14.34 2.43 -18.63
N GLU A 87 14.95 3.30 -19.43
CA GLU A 87 16.37 3.66 -19.36
C GLU A 87 16.70 4.39 -18.05
N THR A 88 15.89 5.37 -17.62
CA THR A 88 16.20 6.16 -16.41
C THR A 88 16.01 5.34 -15.12
N TYR A 89 14.99 4.49 -15.07
CA TYR A 89 14.77 3.59 -13.92
C TYR A 89 15.71 2.38 -13.94
N SER A 90 16.05 1.85 -15.12
CA SER A 90 17.08 0.82 -15.26
C SER A 90 18.42 1.34 -14.76
N ASP A 91 18.79 2.57 -15.11
CA ASP A 91 20.05 3.15 -14.65
C ASP A 91 20.08 3.34 -13.14
N CYS A 92 19.01 3.86 -12.53
CA CYS A 92 18.93 3.99 -11.08
C CYS A 92 18.93 2.63 -10.37
N TYR A 93 18.15 1.65 -10.87
CA TYR A 93 18.11 0.30 -10.31
C TYR A 93 19.45 -0.42 -10.45
N MET A 94 20.12 -0.28 -11.60
CA MET A 94 21.44 -0.84 -11.86
C MET A 94 22.52 -0.16 -11.02
N GLU A 95 22.43 1.14 -10.77
CA GLU A 95 23.35 1.88 -9.92
C GLU A 95 23.20 1.45 -8.45
N VAL A 96 21.96 1.34 -7.96
CA VAL A 96 21.66 0.79 -6.63
C VAL A 96 22.16 -0.65 -6.53
N TRP A 97 21.93 -1.48 -7.54
CA TRP A 97 22.39 -2.87 -7.58
C TRP A 97 23.92 -2.99 -7.57
N ARG A 98 24.62 -2.19 -8.38
CA ARG A 98 26.10 -2.12 -8.40
C ARG A 98 26.63 -1.69 -7.05
N THR A 99 26.02 -0.68 -6.44
CA THR A 99 26.43 -0.15 -5.13
C THR A 99 26.24 -1.20 -4.03
N LEU A 100 25.10 -1.89 -4.01
CA LEU A 100 24.82 -2.96 -3.05
C LEU A 100 25.74 -4.17 -3.25
N LYS A 101 26.01 -4.56 -4.50
CA LYS A 101 26.95 -5.64 -4.83
C LYS A 101 28.38 -5.31 -4.43
N ALA A 102 28.82 -4.06 -4.60
CA ALA A 102 30.14 -3.59 -4.19
C ALA A 102 30.32 -3.54 -2.67
N LYS A 103 29.27 -3.18 -1.92
CA LYS A 103 29.28 -3.19 -0.45
C LYS A 103 29.20 -4.59 0.15
N THR A 104 28.69 -5.56 -0.59
CA THR A 104 28.54 -6.94 -0.12
C THR A 104 29.87 -7.69 -0.25
N PRO A 105 30.41 -8.27 0.84
CA PRO A 105 31.62 -9.11 0.80
C PRO A 105 31.50 -10.21 -0.27
N TYR A 106 32.57 -10.49 -1.01
CA TYR A 106 32.60 -11.47 -2.11
C TYR A 106 32.00 -12.83 -1.73
N GLN A 107 32.29 -13.29 -0.51
CA GLN A 107 31.79 -14.57 0.03
C GLN A 107 30.26 -14.62 0.22
N LEU A 108 29.60 -13.47 0.27
CA LEU A 108 28.16 -13.33 0.47
C LEU A 108 27.41 -13.02 -0.84
N GLN A 109 28.11 -12.65 -1.91
CA GLN A 109 27.50 -12.22 -3.17
C GLN A 109 26.64 -13.31 -3.81
N ALA A 110 27.06 -14.58 -3.77
CA ALA A 110 26.28 -15.69 -4.32
C ALA A 110 24.96 -15.89 -3.56
N ILE A 111 24.96 -15.69 -2.24
CA ILE A 111 23.76 -15.79 -1.41
C ILE A 111 22.84 -14.60 -1.68
N TYR A 112 23.41 -13.39 -1.77
CA TYR A 112 22.67 -12.17 -2.10
C TYR A 112 22.02 -12.26 -3.48
N GLN A 113 22.76 -12.67 -4.51
CA GLN A 113 22.24 -12.85 -5.86
C GLN A 113 21.08 -13.85 -5.88
N ASN A 114 21.22 -14.96 -5.16
CA ASN A 114 20.17 -15.96 -5.08
C ASN A 114 18.87 -15.41 -4.44
N VAL A 115 18.95 -14.47 -3.50
CA VAL A 115 17.78 -13.79 -2.92
C VAL A 115 17.07 -12.93 -3.96
N LEU A 116 17.82 -12.28 -4.83
CA LEU A 116 17.27 -11.46 -5.92
C LEU A 116 16.67 -12.31 -7.03
N ASP A 117 17.36 -13.38 -7.44
CA ASP A 117 16.91 -14.25 -8.54
C ASP A 117 15.65 -15.03 -8.17
N PHE A 118 15.48 -15.35 -6.89
CA PHE A 118 14.37 -16.17 -6.39
C PHE A 118 13.83 -15.60 -5.07
N PRO A 119 13.06 -14.49 -5.11
CA PRO A 119 12.57 -13.82 -3.91
C PRO A 119 11.59 -14.68 -3.10
N ASP A 120 10.81 -15.53 -3.78
CA ASP A 120 9.74 -16.31 -3.16
C ASP A 120 10.22 -17.59 -2.45
N LEU A 121 11.50 -17.95 -2.60
CA LEU A 121 12.02 -19.16 -1.95
C LEU A 121 12.05 -19.01 -0.43
N THR A 122 11.46 -19.99 0.23
CA THR A 122 11.57 -20.12 1.69
C THR A 122 13.01 -20.39 2.10
N LEU A 123 13.35 -20.10 3.36
CA LEU A 123 14.68 -20.38 3.92
C LEU A 123 15.08 -21.86 3.78
N ARG A 124 14.09 -22.77 3.80
CA ARG A 124 14.30 -24.21 3.63
C ARG A 124 14.72 -24.56 2.21
N GLU A 125 14.00 -24.07 1.22
CA GLU A 125 14.28 -24.34 -0.20
C GLU A 125 15.60 -23.70 -0.62
N ARG A 126 15.84 -22.47 -0.17
CA ARG A 126 17.10 -21.76 -0.38
C ARG A 126 18.30 -22.50 0.21
N SER A 127 18.14 -23.07 1.40
CA SER A 127 19.16 -23.90 2.07
C SER A 127 19.51 -25.16 1.27
N GLN A 128 18.51 -25.78 0.64
CA GLN A 128 18.72 -26.95 -0.22
C GLN A 128 19.42 -26.55 -1.52
N LEU A 129 18.95 -25.49 -2.18
CA LEU A 129 19.51 -24.99 -3.44
C LEU A 129 20.97 -24.56 -3.30
N LEU A 130 21.31 -23.84 -2.24
CA LEU A 130 22.67 -23.37 -1.97
C LEU A 130 23.54 -24.42 -1.28
N SER A 131 23.04 -25.65 -1.08
CA SER A 131 23.74 -26.74 -0.37
C SER A 131 24.35 -26.29 0.96
N MET A 132 23.60 -25.48 1.72
CA MET A 132 24.06 -24.83 2.94
C MET A 132 23.11 -25.13 4.09
N HIS A 133 23.64 -25.45 5.27
CA HIS A 133 22.81 -25.66 6.44
C HIS A 133 22.01 -24.40 6.82
N ARG A 134 20.72 -24.56 7.15
CA ARG A 134 19.78 -23.44 7.42
C ARG A 134 20.30 -22.43 8.45
N LYS A 135 20.96 -22.91 9.51
CA LYS A 135 21.54 -22.03 10.55
C LYS A 135 22.67 -21.15 10.01
N THR A 136 23.51 -21.72 9.14
CA THR A 136 24.59 -21.00 8.46
C THR A 136 24.01 -19.98 7.48
N LEU A 137 23.03 -20.39 6.67
CA LEU A 137 22.35 -19.50 5.72
C LEU A 137 21.71 -18.30 6.44
N ARG A 138 21.01 -18.54 7.54
CA ARG A 138 20.40 -17.46 8.35
C ARG A 138 21.45 -16.48 8.89
N ARG A 139 22.60 -16.98 9.36
CA ARG A 139 23.71 -16.12 9.82
C ARG A 139 24.23 -15.25 8.67
N ARG A 140 24.45 -15.86 7.49
CA ARG A 140 24.92 -15.14 6.29
C ARG A 140 23.93 -14.09 5.79
N LEU A 141 22.62 -14.38 5.83
CA LEU A 141 21.58 -13.40 5.48
C LEU A 141 21.53 -12.23 6.47
N ASN A 142 21.75 -12.48 7.76
CA ASN A 142 21.87 -11.41 8.76
C ASN A 142 23.13 -10.56 8.53
N GLU A 143 24.26 -11.19 8.18
CA GLU A 143 25.50 -10.48 7.80
C GLU A 143 25.24 -9.57 6.59
N ILE A 144 24.55 -10.07 5.55
CA ILE A 144 24.15 -9.25 4.38
C ILE A 144 23.27 -8.06 4.80
N ALA A 145 22.25 -8.30 5.64
CA ALA A 145 21.35 -7.24 6.10
C ALA A 145 22.08 -6.13 6.90
N GLN A 146 23.19 -6.45 7.56
CA GLN A 146 24.03 -5.46 8.26
C GLN A 146 24.87 -4.61 7.31
N HIS A 147 25.24 -5.12 6.14
CA HIS A 147 26.01 -4.38 5.13
C HIS A 147 25.16 -3.48 4.23
N ILE A 148 23.85 -3.73 4.18
CA ILE A 148 22.89 -2.99 3.35
C ILE A 148 22.26 -1.81 4.11
N LYS A 149 22.26 -1.83 5.45
CA LYS A 149 21.89 -0.67 6.30
C LYS A 149 22.89 0.47 6.16
#